data_AF-A0A1D2ADK2-F1
#
_entry.id   AF-A0A1D2ADK2-F1
#
_cell.length_a   1.000
_cell.length_b   1.000
_cell.length_c   1.000
_cell.angle_alpha   90.00
_cell.angle_beta   90.00
_cell.angle_gamma   90.00
#
_symmetry.space_group_name_H-M   'P 1'
#
loop_
_entity.id
_entity.type
_entity.pdbx_description
1 polymer ?
#
loop_
_entity_poly.entity_id
_entity_poly.type
_entity_poly.pdbx_seq_one_letter_code
_entity_poly.pdbx_strand_id
1 'polypeptide(L)'
;ECRSMHIRIVCSRSILSQLHLQRYRRGDTPHSRLHTSQLRASARSVRPQNYGSIPSRPIIHLVQGKMPGLDVRSSTQQANGKMYAQKASSEGSYTTPEGVTVLGAYKPEFESILTEDALSFVASLARKYSSRVTELLARRKSIQAAFDAGAKPKFFAETQHVRDGDWRVGPLPADFLDRRVEITGPTDRKMVINALNSGASVYMPDFEDSNCPTWDNMVRGQVNLRDAVRRTITHTDPRSGKHYALKEEVAVLTVRPRGWHLWEHHVMVDGAPVPGALFDFGLYFFHNAHRLLENGSGPYFYLPKMEHYLECRLWNEVFVTAQAALGIPRGTIKATCLIETLPAAFQMDEFLYELREHSAGLNCGRWDYMFSFIKTMRNDPSRVMPNRSMLTMEMPFMRAYTLLVIKTCHRRGAFAIGGMSAAIPIKDDPARNAAVMDKVRADKLREVCDGHDGSWVAHPGLIPIAREVFDAHMPGPNQIHRQREDVEVTAAELLAVPEGPRTRAEMRQNVAVTIGYLAAWLGGNGCVPLHNLMEDAATAEISRAQVWQWLRWGATLENGAPLTAADVREAVDEEFAALEARLGRHVVAAGEYLDAAFLTKMMTCGRELHDFLTLPAQDILLAMGN
;
A
#
# COMPACT_ATOMS: atom_id res chain seq x y z
N GLU A 1 -7.79 -15.28 24.26
CA GLU A 1 -6.49 -15.09 24.94
C GLU A 1 -5.52 -14.15 24.21
N CYS A 2 -5.61 -13.93 22.89
CA CYS A 2 -4.73 -13.00 22.15
C CYS A 2 -4.87 -11.50 22.48
N ARG A 3 -6.05 -11.02 22.94
CA ARG A 3 -6.23 -9.58 23.28
C ARG A 3 -5.53 -9.14 24.58
N SER A 4 -5.37 -10.03 25.57
CA SER A 4 -4.66 -9.70 26.82
C SER A 4 -3.14 -9.67 26.68
N MET A 5 -2.60 -10.23 25.59
CA MET A 5 -1.16 -10.27 25.33
C MET A 5 -0.65 -8.98 24.68
N HIS A 6 -1.49 -8.27 23.92
CA HIS A 6 -1.19 -6.97 23.33
C HIS A 6 -0.91 -5.86 24.37
N ILE A 7 -1.72 -5.80 25.43
CA ILE A 7 -1.54 -4.76 26.48
C ILE A 7 -0.24 -4.97 27.28
N ARG A 8 0.19 -6.22 27.46
CA ARG A 8 1.41 -6.52 28.25
C ARG A 8 2.71 -6.15 27.52
N ILE A 9 2.76 -6.23 26.19
CA ILE A 9 3.98 -5.94 25.43
C ILE A 9 4.21 -4.42 25.31
N VAL A 10 3.15 -3.63 25.09
CA VAL A 10 3.23 -2.16 25.00
C VAL A 10 3.69 -1.55 26.34
N CYS A 11 3.20 -2.05 27.48
CA CYS A 11 3.70 -1.62 28.80
C CYS A 11 5.17 -2.01 29.06
N SER A 12 5.65 -3.10 28.44
CA SER A 12 7.03 -3.58 28.64
C SER A 12 8.07 -2.68 27.97
N ARG A 13 7.75 -2.07 26.81
CA ARG A 13 8.63 -1.09 26.12
C ARG A 13 8.83 0.18 26.96
N SER A 14 7.79 0.68 27.65
CA SER A 14 7.90 1.85 28.54
C SER A 14 8.80 1.60 29.75
N ILE A 15 8.84 0.37 30.27
CA ILE A 15 9.61 0.01 31.47
C ILE A 15 11.08 -0.29 31.11
N LEU A 16 11.33 -0.99 30.00
CA LEU A 16 12.69 -1.33 29.56
C LEU A 16 13.47 -0.10 29.07
N SER A 17 12.82 0.88 28.44
CA SER A 17 13.49 2.12 28.02
C SER A 17 13.90 2.99 29.22
N GLN A 18 13.06 3.05 30.27
CA GLN A 18 13.38 3.79 31.50
C GLN A 18 14.49 3.13 32.34
N LEU A 19 14.55 1.79 32.38
CA LEU A 19 15.60 1.06 33.10
C LEU A 19 16.98 1.14 32.42
N HIS A 20 17.03 1.23 31.09
CA HIS A 20 18.30 1.41 30.36
C HIS A 20 18.89 2.81 30.51
N LEU A 21 18.05 3.86 30.56
CA LEU A 21 18.48 5.25 30.77
C LEU A 21 19.01 5.53 32.18
N GLN A 22 18.57 4.79 33.20
CA GLN A 22 19.08 4.96 34.58
C GLN A 22 20.44 4.29 34.83
N ARG A 23 20.83 3.27 34.05
CA ARG A 23 22.12 2.58 34.23
C ARG A 23 23.33 3.32 33.67
N TYR A 24 23.14 4.35 32.85
CA TYR A 24 24.24 5.14 32.26
C TYR A 24 24.54 6.47 32.97
N ARG A 25 23.92 6.76 34.13
CA ARG A 25 24.16 7.98 34.93
C ARG A 25 25.00 7.79 36.20
N ARG A 26 25.64 6.64 36.40
CA ARG A 26 26.64 6.45 37.46
C ARG A 26 27.94 5.97 36.84
N GLY A 27 28.79 6.92 36.48
CA GLY A 27 30.19 6.65 36.22
C GLY A 27 30.91 6.42 37.55
N ASP A 28 31.71 5.37 37.62
CA ASP A 28 32.84 5.24 38.53
C ASP A 28 33.79 4.14 38.02
N THR A 29 35.07 4.49 37.90
CA THR A 29 36.26 3.63 37.76
C THR A 29 37.45 4.44 38.32
N PRO A 30 38.64 3.87 38.70
CA PRO A 30 39.13 2.47 38.61
C PRO A 30 39.99 1.97 39.83
N HIS A 31 40.59 0.78 39.66
CA HIS A 31 41.72 0.10 40.38
C HIS A 31 41.30 -1.02 41.37
N SER A 32 41.90 -2.24 41.45
CA SER A 32 43.21 -2.78 41.02
C SER A 32 43.26 -4.34 41.06
N ARG A 33 44.20 -4.91 40.27
CA ARG A 33 45.05 -6.13 40.43
C ARG A 33 44.49 -7.55 40.75
N LEU A 34 44.82 -8.48 39.83
CA LEU A 34 45.47 -9.81 39.97
C LEU A 34 44.98 -10.80 41.07
N HIS A 35 44.43 -11.96 40.68
CA HIS A 35 45.11 -13.27 40.72
C HIS A 35 44.22 -14.45 40.26
N THR A 36 44.93 -15.44 39.72
CA THR A 36 44.63 -16.82 39.30
C THR A 36 43.69 -17.68 40.17
N SER A 37 42.84 -18.53 39.55
CA SER A 37 42.95 -20.02 39.52
C SER A 37 41.60 -20.77 39.42
N GLN A 38 41.62 -21.79 38.55
CA GLN A 38 40.85 -23.05 38.46
C GLN A 38 39.67 -23.33 39.41
N LEU A 39 38.56 -23.87 38.87
CA LEU A 39 38.10 -25.25 39.13
C LEU A 39 36.83 -25.65 38.34
N ARG A 40 37.04 -26.67 37.50
CA ARG A 40 36.24 -27.84 37.11
C ARG A 40 34.73 -27.93 37.39
N ALA A 41 34.05 -28.34 36.32
CA ALA A 41 32.76 -29.01 36.29
C ALA A 41 32.72 -30.34 37.09
N SER A 42 31.54 -30.67 37.62
CA SER A 42 31.05 -32.06 37.61
C SER A 42 29.51 -32.08 37.64
N ALA A 43 28.94 -32.88 36.75
CA ALA A 43 27.54 -33.26 36.72
C ALA A 43 27.30 -34.49 37.62
N ARG A 44 26.12 -34.61 38.24
CA ARG A 44 25.39 -35.88 38.36
C ARG A 44 23.96 -35.69 38.89
N SER A 45 23.05 -36.37 38.19
CA SER A 45 21.64 -36.62 38.46
C SER A 45 21.43 -37.73 39.48
N VAL A 46 20.42 -37.65 40.36
CA VAL A 46 19.50 -38.76 40.76
C VAL A 46 18.16 -38.15 41.21
N ARG A 47 17.04 -38.81 40.83
CA ARG A 47 15.61 -38.48 41.07
C ARG A 47 15.10 -38.98 42.47
N PRO A 48 13.78 -39.15 42.74
CA PRO A 48 12.80 -38.13 43.18
C PRO A 48 12.03 -38.54 44.47
N GLN A 49 11.35 -37.62 45.15
CA GLN A 49 10.28 -37.95 46.11
C GLN A 49 9.09 -36.99 46.02
N ASN A 50 7.89 -37.58 46.04
CA ASN A 50 6.56 -36.99 46.05
C ASN A 50 6.15 -36.43 47.42
N TYR A 51 5.26 -35.42 47.44
CA TYR A 51 4.02 -35.25 48.22
C TYR A 51 3.51 -33.83 47.89
N GLY A 52 2.34 -33.62 47.28
CA GLY A 52 1.07 -33.52 47.98
C GLY A 52 0.07 -32.69 47.16
N SER A 53 -1.20 -33.06 47.30
CA SER A 53 -2.42 -32.74 46.53
C SER A 53 -2.99 -31.32 46.68
N ILE A 54 -3.63 -30.81 45.61
CA ILE A 54 -4.56 -29.66 45.65
C ILE A 54 -5.92 -30.12 45.07
N PRO A 55 -7.06 -29.89 45.77
CA PRO A 55 -8.38 -30.36 45.35
C PRO A 55 -9.04 -29.43 44.33
N SER A 56 -10.04 -29.99 43.65
CA SER A 56 -10.80 -29.42 42.53
C SER A 56 -12.23 -29.04 42.93
N ARG A 57 -12.84 -28.17 42.08
CA ARG A 57 -14.28 -27.83 41.87
C ARG A 57 -14.79 -26.52 42.52
N PRO A 58 -15.92 -25.92 42.05
CA PRO A 58 -16.79 -26.26 40.91
C PRO A 58 -17.12 -25.09 39.94
N ILE A 59 -17.68 -25.48 38.79
CA ILE A 59 -18.42 -24.66 37.82
C ILE A 59 -19.79 -24.29 38.41
N ILE A 60 -20.20 -23.02 38.32
CA ILE A 60 -21.56 -22.56 38.65
C ILE A 60 -22.19 -21.90 37.42
N HIS A 61 -23.26 -22.54 36.91
CA HIS A 61 -24.29 -21.92 36.09
C HIS A 61 -25.14 -20.98 36.95
N LEU A 62 -25.53 -19.80 36.44
CA LEU A 62 -26.64 -19.05 36.99
C LEU A 62 -27.49 -18.40 35.89
N VAL A 63 -28.79 -18.61 36.09
CA VAL A 63 -29.97 -18.36 35.27
C VAL A 63 -30.50 -16.93 35.52
N GLN A 64 -31.30 -16.44 34.57
CA GLN A 64 -32.06 -15.18 34.59
C GLN A 64 -32.97 -15.01 35.82
N GLY A 65 -33.03 -13.78 36.38
CA GLY A 65 -34.07 -13.34 37.31
C GLY A 65 -33.91 -11.86 37.75
N LYS A 66 -34.95 -11.04 37.57
CA LYS A 66 -35.10 -9.59 37.91
C LYS A 66 -35.23 -9.38 39.43
N MET A 67 -34.73 -8.31 40.08
CA MET A 67 -35.15 -6.88 40.17
C MET A 67 -34.19 -6.15 41.18
N PRO A 68 -34.33 -4.86 41.56
CA PRO A 68 -34.37 -3.61 40.79
C PRO A 68 -33.32 -2.56 41.29
N GLY A 69 -33.06 -1.53 40.49
CA GLY A 69 -32.69 -0.18 40.95
C GLY A 69 -31.23 0.06 41.39
N LEU A 70 -30.39 0.51 40.45
CA LEU A 70 -29.38 1.53 40.71
C LEU A 70 -28.86 2.08 39.37
N ASP A 71 -29.12 3.36 39.17
CA ASP A 71 -28.83 4.15 37.99
C ASP A 71 -27.37 4.61 38.05
N VAL A 72 -26.52 4.15 37.12
CA VAL A 72 -25.19 4.73 36.88
C VAL A 72 -24.93 4.74 35.36
N ARG A 73 -25.56 5.69 34.67
CA ARG A 73 -25.03 6.22 33.42
C ARG A 73 -24.12 7.41 33.74
N SER A 74 -23.08 7.58 32.93
CA SER A 74 -22.02 8.61 32.97
C SER A 74 -20.79 8.28 33.87
N SER A 75 -19.77 7.69 33.24
CA SER A 75 -18.34 7.93 33.62
C SER A 75 -17.34 7.19 32.71
N THR A 76 -17.77 6.26 31.85
CA THR A 76 -16.82 5.42 31.08
C THR A 76 -16.45 5.95 29.69
N GLN A 77 -17.06 7.05 29.21
CA GLN A 77 -16.72 7.67 27.90
C GLN A 77 -15.66 8.78 27.97
N GLN A 78 -15.32 9.28 29.16
CA GLN A 78 -14.27 10.30 29.33
C GLN A 78 -12.86 9.72 29.56
N ALA A 79 -12.73 8.41 29.77
CA ALA A 79 -11.46 7.78 30.11
C ALA A 79 -10.60 7.39 28.89
N ASN A 80 -11.20 7.14 27.71
CA ASN A 80 -10.45 6.76 26.51
C ASN A 80 -9.93 7.96 25.70
N GLY A 81 -10.46 9.16 25.91
CA GLY A 81 -10.01 10.38 25.23
C GLY A 81 -8.80 11.08 25.87
N LYS A 82 -8.35 10.63 27.05
CA LYS A 82 -7.25 11.28 27.81
C LYS A 82 -5.92 10.53 27.78
N MET A 83 -5.86 9.31 27.24
CA MET A 83 -4.61 8.53 27.21
C MET A 83 -3.70 8.84 26.01
N TYR A 84 -4.17 9.61 25.02
CA TYR A 84 -3.40 10.07 23.86
C TYR A 84 -3.03 11.55 23.91
N ALA A 85 -3.34 12.26 25.00
CA ALA A 85 -3.14 13.71 25.12
C ALA A 85 -2.13 14.06 26.22
N GLN A 86 -0.92 13.46 26.19
CA GLN A 86 0.14 13.88 27.11
C GLN A 86 1.56 13.61 26.59
N LYS A 87 1.88 14.19 25.43
CA LYS A 87 3.23 14.68 25.09
C LYS A 87 3.18 15.64 23.88
N ALA A 88 2.44 16.73 24.01
CA ALA A 88 2.51 17.85 23.08
C ALA A 88 2.55 19.15 23.88
N SER A 89 3.75 19.64 24.15
CA SER A 89 3.96 21.01 24.64
C SER A 89 4.96 21.69 23.70
N SER A 90 4.42 22.27 22.63
CA SER A 90 5.03 23.34 21.85
C SER A 90 3.91 24.13 21.14
N GLU A 91 3.36 25.10 21.86
CA GLU A 91 2.57 26.32 21.54
C GLU A 91 1.87 26.54 20.17
N GLY A 92 1.47 25.52 19.41
CA GLY A 92 0.64 25.69 18.21
C GLY A 92 -0.54 24.71 18.14
N SER A 93 -1.68 25.19 17.63
CA SER A 93 -2.89 24.41 17.34
C SER A 93 -3.45 24.82 15.99
N TYR A 94 -4.04 23.88 15.26
CA TYR A 94 -4.75 24.19 14.02
C TYR A 94 -6.11 24.84 14.34
N THR A 95 -6.48 25.87 13.59
CA THR A 95 -7.86 26.38 13.57
C THR A 95 -8.73 25.39 12.81
N THR A 96 -9.70 24.79 13.50
CA THR A 96 -10.55 23.75 12.92
C THR A 96 -12.02 24.21 12.87
N PRO A 97 -12.76 23.87 11.81
CA PRO A 97 -14.18 24.16 11.74
C PRO A 97 -14.98 23.28 12.71
N GLU A 98 -16.26 23.61 12.91
CA GLU A 98 -17.15 22.87 13.81
C GLU A 98 -17.18 21.35 13.50
N GLY A 99 -17.08 20.54 14.56
CA GLY A 99 -17.10 19.09 14.48
C GLY A 99 -15.79 18.46 13.98
N VAL A 100 -14.76 19.26 13.67
CA VAL A 100 -13.46 18.76 13.22
C VAL A 100 -12.43 18.80 14.35
N THR A 101 -11.69 17.72 14.52
CA THR A 101 -10.56 17.63 15.46
C THR A 101 -9.33 17.08 14.74
N VAL A 102 -8.21 17.78 14.82
CA VAL A 102 -6.92 17.29 14.33
C VAL A 102 -6.12 16.75 15.52
N LEU A 103 -5.92 15.44 15.55
CA LEU A 103 -5.13 14.71 16.55
C LEU A 103 -3.65 14.63 16.16
N GLY A 104 -3.35 14.80 14.88
CA GLY A 104 -1.98 14.81 14.38
C GLY A 104 -1.17 15.99 14.92
N ALA A 105 0.14 15.79 15.08
CA ALA A 105 1.04 16.79 15.66
C ALA A 105 0.99 18.12 14.89
N TYR A 106 1.01 19.24 15.63
CA TYR A 106 1.13 20.57 15.06
C TYR A 106 2.53 20.81 14.50
N LYS A 107 2.61 21.33 13.27
CA LYS A 107 3.84 21.89 12.70
C LYS A 107 3.52 23.19 11.96
N PRO A 108 4.31 24.27 12.11
CA PRO A 108 4.07 25.53 11.41
C PRO A 108 3.95 25.36 9.89
N GLU A 109 4.75 24.47 9.28
CA GLU A 109 4.65 24.21 7.84
C GLU A 109 3.30 23.59 7.42
N PHE A 110 2.62 22.88 8.32
CA PHE A 110 1.37 22.16 8.04
C PHE A 110 0.14 23.06 8.14
N GLU A 111 0.22 24.17 8.88
CA GLU A 111 -0.88 25.16 9.02
C GLU A 111 -1.35 25.67 7.66
N SER A 112 -0.41 25.85 6.74
CA SER A 112 -0.67 26.29 5.37
C SER A 112 -1.36 25.25 4.46
N ILE A 113 -1.52 24.02 4.94
CA ILE A 113 -2.25 22.94 4.28
C ILE A 113 -3.55 22.63 5.03
N LEU A 114 -3.48 22.56 6.36
CA LEU A 114 -4.59 22.28 7.27
C LEU A 114 -5.28 23.58 7.71
N THR A 115 -5.54 24.46 6.74
CA THR A 115 -6.32 25.69 6.94
C THR A 115 -7.77 25.35 7.29
N GLU A 116 -8.46 26.24 7.99
CA GLU A 116 -9.88 26.05 8.34
C GLU A 116 -10.76 25.73 7.12
N ASP A 117 -10.57 26.43 6.00
CA ASP A 117 -11.33 26.21 4.76
C ASP A 117 -11.04 24.83 4.11
N ALA A 118 -9.77 24.44 4.04
CA ALA A 118 -9.38 23.12 3.53
C ALA A 118 -9.95 21.99 4.39
N LEU A 119 -9.91 22.13 5.71
CA LEU A 119 -10.49 21.18 6.65
C LEU A 119 -12.03 21.15 6.55
N SER A 120 -12.66 22.31 6.34
CA SER A 120 -14.11 22.40 6.11
C SER A 120 -14.52 21.69 4.82
N PHE A 121 -13.73 21.86 3.76
CA PHE A 121 -13.92 21.16 2.50
C PHE A 121 -13.80 19.64 2.67
N VAL A 122 -12.72 19.15 3.28
CA VAL A 122 -12.53 17.71 3.56
C VAL A 122 -13.64 17.16 4.45
N ALA A 123 -14.03 17.90 5.50
CA ALA A 123 -15.12 17.51 6.39
C ALA A 123 -16.46 17.42 5.66
N SER A 124 -16.74 18.30 4.70
CA SER A 124 -17.95 18.24 3.88
C SER A 124 -18.00 16.96 3.03
N LEU A 125 -16.87 16.55 2.44
CA LEU A 125 -16.75 15.29 1.70
C LEU A 125 -16.93 14.09 2.63
N ALA A 126 -16.27 14.11 3.79
CA ALA A 126 -16.36 13.04 4.78
C ALA A 126 -17.81 12.85 5.28
N ARG A 127 -18.48 13.93 5.67
CA ARG A 127 -19.90 13.89 6.11
C ARG A 127 -20.82 13.29 5.07
N LYS A 128 -20.57 13.62 3.79
CA LYS A 128 -21.40 13.14 2.68
C LYS A 128 -21.13 11.68 2.30
N TYR A 129 -19.88 11.23 2.36
CA TYR A 129 -19.45 9.99 1.71
C TYR A 129 -18.89 8.89 2.62
N SER A 130 -18.51 9.18 3.87
CA SER A 130 -17.92 8.17 4.77
C SER A 130 -18.84 6.96 5.02
N SER A 131 -20.16 7.18 5.09
CA SER A 131 -21.15 6.10 5.23
C SER A 131 -21.16 5.20 3.99
N ARG A 132 -21.08 5.79 2.79
CA ARG A 132 -21.03 5.08 1.52
C ARG A 132 -19.73 4.30 1.35
N VAL A 133 -18.59 4.85 1.78
CA VAL A 133 -17.32 4.11 1.85
C VAL A 133 -17.48 2.87 2.72
N THR A 134 -18.02 3.03 3.93
CA THR A 134 -18.25 1.93 4.87
C THR A 134 -19.18 0.86 4.29
N GLU A 135 -20.25 1.27 3.59
CA GLU A 135 -21.18 0.37 2.92
C GLU A 135 -20.49 -0.46 1.82
N LEU A 136 -19.67 0.18 0.97
CA LEU A 136 -18.95 -0.51 -0.10
C LEU A 136 -17.90 -1.48 0.45
N LEU A 137 -17.18 -1.10 1.51
CA LEU A 137 -16.24 -2.01 2.20
C LEU A 137 -16.97 -3.21 2.85
N ALA A 138 -18.17 -3.00 3.40
CA ALA A 138 -19.00 -4.09 3.90
C ALA A 138 -19.46 -5.01 2.76
N ARG A 139 -19.82 -4.43 1.61
CA ARG A 139 -20.18 -5.18 0.39
C ARG A 139 -19.02 -6.03 -0.13
N ARG A 140 -17.77 -5.55 -0.08
CA ARG A 140 -16.58 -6.37 -0.41
C ARG A 140 -16.56 -7.66 0.41
N LYS A 141 -16.78 -7.55 1.73
CA LYS A 141 -16.83 -8.72 2.64
C LYS A 141 -17.96 -9.69 2.27
N SER A 142 -19.15 -9.18 1.94
CA SER A 142 -20.28 -10.02 1.51
C SER A 142 -20.00 -10.75 0.20
N ILE A 143 -19.42 -10.07 -0.80
CA ILE A 143 -19.03 -10.68 -2.08
C ILE A 143 -17.95 -11.73 -1.87
N GLN A 144 -16.95 -11.42 -1.05
CA GLN A 144 -15.88 -12.35 -0.73
C GLN A 144 -16.38 -13.60 0.01
N ALA A 145 -17.38 -13.46 0.90
CA ALA A 145 -18.01 -14.62 1.53
C ALA A 145 -18.70 -15.54 0.50
N ALA A 146 -19.25 -14.98 -0.58
CA ALA A 146 -19.78 -15.78 -1.68
C ALA A 146 -18.66 -16.51 -2.46
N PHE A 147 -17.53 -15.85 -2.71
CA PHE A 147 -16.36 -16.50 -3.32
C PHE A 147 -15.81 -17.63 -2.45
N ASP A 148 -15.75 -17.40 -1.14
CA ASP A 148 -15.36 -18.40 -0.15
C ASP A 148 -16.32 -19.61 -0.13
N ALA A 149 -17.59 -19.39 -0.45
CA ALA A 149 -18.61 -20.44 -0.60
C ALA A 149 -18.61 -21.11 -2.00
N GLY A 150 -17.67 -20.75 -2.88
CA GLY A 150 -17.47 -21.40 -4.19
C GLY A 150 -17.91 -20.58 -5.40
N ALA A 151 -18.51 -19.40 -5.22
CA ALA A 151 -18.76 -18.49 -6.34
C ALA A 151 -17.44 -18.03 -6.97
N LYS A 152 -17.49 -17.60 -8.23
CA LYS A 152 -16.32 -17.10 -8.97
C LYS A 152 -16.60 -15.70 -9.52
N PRO A 153 -15.57 -14.84 -9.64
CA PRO A 153 -15.68 -13.63 -10.44
C PRO A 153 -16.18 -13.94 -11.85
N LYS A 154 -17.07 -13.09 -12.37
CA LYS A 154 -17.69 -13.26 -13.69
C LYS A 154 -18.10 -11.89 -14.24
N PHE A 155 -18.23 -11.79 -15.55
CA PHE A 155 -18.88 -10.65 -16.19
C PHE A 155 -20.36 -10.62 -15.81
N PHE A 156 -20.85 -9.46 -15.38
CA PHE A 156 -22.22 -9.33 -14.87
C PHE A 156 -23.26 -9.26 -15.99
N ALA A 157 -24.35 -10.01 -15.84
CA ALA A 157 -25.45 -9.96 -16.81
C ALA A 157 -26.22 -8.64 -16.70
N GLU A 158 -26.38 -8.10 -15.50
CA GLU A 158 -27.13 -6.85 -15.28
C GLU A 158 -26.51 -5.63 -15.98
N THR A 159 -25.20 -5.62 -16.20
CA THR A 159 -24.47 -4.53 -16.86
C THR A 159 -24.07 -4.86 -18.30
N GLN A 160 -24.63 -5.91 -18.89
CA GLN A 160 -24.33 -6.27 -20.28
C GLN A 160 -24.58 -5.11 -21.25
N HIS A 161 -25.64 -4.32 -21.02
CA HIS A 161 -25.94 -3.13 -21.82
C HIS A 161 -24.82 -2.07 -21.81
N VAL A 162 -23.99 -2.01 -20.76
CA VAL A 162 -22.80 -1.14 -20.70
C VAL A 162 -21.73 -1.66 -21.65
N ARG A 163 -21.45 -2.96 -21.64
CA ARG A 163 -20.44 -3.58 -22.49
C ARG A 163 -20.82 -3.58 -23.96
N ASP A 164 -22.10 -3.79 -24.25
CA ASP A 164 -22.60 -3.88 -25.62
C ASP A 164 -22.93 -2.48 -26.21
N GLY A 165 -23.15 -1.48 -25.35
CA GLY A 165 -23.49 -0.11 -25.76
C GLY A 165 -22.36 0.62 -26.50
N ASP A 166 -22.76 1.57 -27.36
CA ASP A 166 -21.86 2.48 -28.07
C ASP A 166 -21.66 3.77 -27.27
N TRP A 167 -20.53 3.86 -26.58
CA TRP A 167 -20.14 5.03 -25.78
C TRP A 167 -18.61 5.08 -25.65
N ARG A 168 -18.11 6.28 -25.39
CA ARG A 168 -16.69 6.59 -25.17
C ARG A 168 -16.51 7.49 -23.95
N VAL A 169 -15.30 7.53 -23.41
CA VAL A 169 -14.92 8.46 -22.34
C VAL A 169 -14.81 9.89 -22.88
N GLY A 170 -14.89 10.87 -21.99
CA GLY A 170 -14.68 12.28 -22.30
C GLY A 170 -13.26 12.57 -22.75
N PRO A 171 -13.04 13.67 -23.48
CA PRO A 171 -11.74 13.99 -24.06
C PRO A 171 -10.67 14.20 -22.98
N LEU A 172 -9.42 13.92 -23.36
CA LEU A 172 -8.26 14.16 -22.50
C LEU A 172 -7.65 15.55 -22.77
N PRO A 173 -7.13 16.22 -21.73
CA PRO A 173 -6.39 17.47 -21.88
C PRO A 173 -5.12 17.28 -22.72
N ALA A 174 -4.68 18.36 -23.38
CA ALA A 174 -3.56 18.31 -24.34
C ALA A 174 -2.23 17.83 -23.71
N ASP A 175 -1.94 18.27 -22.48
CA ASP A 175 -0.73 17.87 -21.73
C ASP A 175 -0.76 16.39 -21.30
N PHE A 176 -1.91 15.72 -21.41
CA PHE A 176 -2.12 14.34 -20.99
C PHE A 176 -2.35 13.36 -22.15
N LEU A 177 -2.12 13.81 -23.39
CA LEU A 177 -2.27 12.98 -24.60
C LEU A 177 -1.06 12.08 -24.91
N ASP A 178 0.10 12.33 -24.28
CA ASP A 178 1.29 11.49 -24.39
C ASP A 178 1.74 11.06 -22.99
N ARG A 179 1.59 9.76 -22.71
CA ARG A 179 1.88 9.15 -21.41
C ARG A 179 2.87 8.00 -21.53
N ARG A 180 3.71 8.03 -22.57
CA ARG A 180 4.54 6.88 -22.99
C ARG A 180 5.42 6.29 -21.89
N VAL A 181 5.95 7.13 -21.02
CA VAL A 181 6.70 6.70 -19.83
C VAL A 181 6.23 7.50 -18.62
N GLU A 182 5.78 6.79 -17.59
CA GLU A 182 5.44 7.39 -16.31
C GLU A 182 6.38 6.86 -15.21
N ILE A 183 6.83 7.76 -14.34
CA ILE A 183 7.61 7.41 -13.16
C ILE A 183 6.72 7.48 -11.92
N THR A 184 6.88 6.52 -11.01
CA THR A 184 6.17 6.51 -9.73
C THR A 184 7.14 6.74 -8.57
N GLY A 185 6.65 7.26 -7.45
CA GLY A 185 7.47 7.41 -6.25
C GLY A 185 6.76 8.15 -5.10
N PRO A 186 7.37 8.15 -3.91
CA PRO A 186 6.79 8.75 -2.72
C PRO A 186 6.79 10.28 -2.80
N THR A 187 6.03 10.89 -1.90
CA THR A 187 5.86 12.35 -1.81
C THR A 187 7.00 13.07 -1.10
N ASP A 188 8.15 12.43 -0.90
CA ASP A 188 9.36 13.04 -0.32
C ASP A 188 9.86 14.20 -1.19
N ARG A 189 10.21 15.32 -0.55
CA ARG A 189 10.52 16.58 -1.24
C ARG A 189 11.61 16.44 -2.31
N LYS A 190 12.70 15.75 -1.99
CA LYS A 190 13.82 15.48 -2.92
C LYS A 190 13.38 14.55 -4.06
N MET A 191 12.56 13.54 -3.76
CA MET A 191 12.09 12.57 -4.76
C MET A 191 11.09 13.20 -5.72
N VAL A 192 10.16 14.03 -5.24
CA VAL A 192 9.26 14.84 -6.07
C VAL A 192 10.04 15.67 -7.09
N ILE A 193 11.08 16.40 -6.67
CA ILE A 193 11.91 17.19 -7.59
C ILE A 193 12.61 16.30 -8.62
N ASN A 194 13.22 15.19 -8.18
CA ASN A 194 13.94 14.30 -9.08
C ASN A 194 13.02 13.62 -10.10
N ALA A 195 11.82 13.20 -9.68
CA ALA A 195 10.85 12.54 -10.53
C ALA A 195 10.24 13.50 -11.55
N LEU A 196 9.90 14.73 -11.15
CA LEU A 196 9.45 15.77 -12.06
C LEU A 196 10.52 16.13 -13.11
N ASN A 197 11.79 16.18 -12.70
CA ASN A 197 12.92 16.50 -13.58
C ASN A 197 13.47 15.32 -14.40
N SER A 198 12.85 14.15 -14.28
CA SER A 198 13.40 12.88 -14.75
C SER A 198 13.34 12.70 -16.27
N GLY A 199 12.51 13.49 -16.96
CA GLY A 199 12.23 13.33 -18.38
C GLY A 199 11.17 12.26 -18.66
N ALA A 200 10.44 11.77 -17.65
CA ALA A 200 9.19 11.03 -17.86
C ALA A 200 8.09 11.97 -18.42
N SER A 201 7.09 11.40 -19.10
CA SER A 201 5.91 12.16 -19.52
C SER A 201 5.02 12.51 -18.33
N VAL A 202 4.86 11.57 -17.39
CA VAL A 202 4.04 11.71 -16.18
C VAL A 202 4.85 11.30 -14.94
N TYR A 203 4.63 12.00 -13.83
CA TYR A 203 5.06 11.59 -12.50
C TYR A 203 3.83 11.32 -11.64
N MET A 204 3.76 10.12 -11.08
CA MET A 204 2.77 9.73 -10.09
C MET A 204 3.34 9.83 -8.67
N PRO A 205 3.17 10.98 -7.96
CA PRO A 205 3.43 11.06 -6.54
C PRO A 205 2.42 10.20 -5.79
N ASP A 206 2.95 9.41 -4.87
CA ASP A 206 2.20 8.33 -4.26
C ASP A 206 1.98 8.55 -2.76
N PHE A 207 0.71 8.57 -2.36
CA PHE A 207 0.28 8.54 -0.96
C PHE A 207 -0.12 7.13 -0.52
N GLU A 208 0.00 6.15 -1.41
CA GLU A 208 -0.46 4.78 -1.21
C GLU A 208 0.72 3.82 -1.03
N ASP A 209 0.89 2.80 -1.88
CA ASP A 209 1.75 1.65 -1.58
C ASP A 209 3.24 1.94 -1.41
N SER A 210 3.78 2.97 -2.06
CA SER A 210 5.18 3.38 -1.88
C SER A 210 5.36 4.41 -0.76
N ASN A 211 4.30 4.69 0.01
CA ASN A 211 4.31 5.62 1.13
C ASN A 211 3.93 4.91 2.44
N CYS A 212 4.57 5.32 3.53
CA CYS A 212 4.10 4.96 4.86
C CYS A 212 3.23 6.11 5.37
N PRO A 213 1.95 5.87 5.71
CA PRO A 213 0.99 6.93 6.01
C PRO A 213 1.12 7.45 7.44
N THR A 214 2.35 7.76 7.86
CA THR A 214 2.57 8.56 9.07
C THR A 214 1.97 9.95 8.88
N TRP A 215 1.51 10.59 9.95
CA TRP A 215 0.97 11.94 9.88
C TRP A 215 1.92 12.91 9.18
N ASP A 216 3.23 12.81 9.46
CA ASP A 216 4.23 13.66 8.84
C ASP A 216 4.30 13.45 7.32
N ASN A 217 4.41 12.20 6.86
CA ASN A 217 4.52 11.91 5.44
C ASN A 217 3.30 12.39 4.65
N MET A 218 2.10 12.20 5.22
CA MET A 218 0.85 12.56 4.55
C MET A 218 0.73 14.08 4.40
N VAL A 219 0.88 14.86 5.48
CA VAL A 219 0.71 16.31 5.42
C VAL A 219 1.91 17.00 4.75
N ARG A 220 3.14 16.53 5.00
CA ARG A 220 4.33 17.03 4.31
C ARG A 220 4.29 16.73 2.82
N GLY A 221 3.75 15.59 2.42
CA GLY A 221 3.52 15.27 1.01
C GLY A 221 2.63 16.32 0.34
N GLN A 222 1.54 16.73 0.99
CA GLN A 222 0.67 17.81 0.49
C GLN A 222 1.40 19.15 0.38
N VAL A 223 2.24 19.51 1.35
CA VAL A 223 3.13 20.69 1.26
C VAL A 223 4.02 20.60 0.01
N ASN A 224 4.69 19.46 -0.19
CA ASN A 224 5.60 19.26 -1.31
C ASN A 224 4.88 19.36 -2.65
N LEU A 225 3.70 18.75 -2.78
CA LEU A 225 2.93 18.82 -4.03
C LEU A 225 2.40 20.22 -4.32
N ARG A 226 1.93 20.95 -3.30
CA ARG A 226 1.54 22.36 -3.47
C ARG A 226 2.70 23.22 -3.96
N ASP A 227 3.86 23.08 -3.33
CA ASP A 227 5.06 23.84 -3.73
C ASP A 227 5.53 23.43 -5.14
N ALA A 228 5.36 22.15 -5.53
CA ALA A 228 5.70 21.68 -6.87
C ALA A 228 4.80 22.28 -7.94
N VAL A 229 3.47 22.28 -7.71
CA VAL A 229 2.48 22.91 -8.61
C VAL A 229 2.73 24.41 -8.76
N ARG A 230 3.17 25.07 -7.69
CA ARG A 230 3.55 26.49 -7.69
C ARG A 230 4.96 26.76 -8.20
N ARG A 231 5.71 25.70 -8.54
CA ARG A 231 7.10 25.75 -9.02
C ARG A 231 8.08 26.40 -8.05
N THR A 232 7.76 26.38 -6.75
CA THR A 232 8.59 26.93 -5.67
C THR A 232 9.31 25.84 -4.84
N ILE A 233 9.03 24.56 -5.12
CA ILE A 233 9.68 23.45 -4.44
C ILE A 233 11.19 23.46 -4.68
N THR A 234 11.94 23.45 -3.58
CA THR A 234 13.40 23.34 -3.58
C THR A 234 13.86 22.45 -2.44
N HIS A 235 15.05 21.86 -2.59
CA HIS A 235 15.69 21.06 -1.55
C HIS A 235 17.20 21.23 -1.62
N THR A 236 17.84 21.42 -0.47
CA THR A 236 19.30 21.35 -0.36
C THR A 236 19.64 20.12 0.46
N ASP A 237 20.39 19.20 -0.14
CA ASP A 237 20.78 17.97 0.53
C ASP A 237 21.76 18.30 1.67
N PRO A 238 21.43 18.00 2.93
CA PRO A 238 22.22 18.46 4.08
C PRO A 238 23.59 17.78 4.17
N ARG A 239 23.78 16.63 3.48
CA ARG A 239 25.06 15.89 3.50
C ARG A 239 26.00 16.35 2.40
N SER A 240 25.47 16.57 1.19
CA SER A 240 26.27 16.93 0.02
C SER A 240 26.29 18.42 -0.30
N GLY A 241 25.40 19.22 0.30
CA GLY A 241 25.20 20.63 -0.04
C GLY A 241 24.57 20.87 -1.41
N LYS A 242 24.25 19.81 -2.16
CA LYS A 242 23.68 19.93 -3.51
C LYS A 242 22.27 20.50 -3.45
N HIS A 243 22.03 21.55 -4.23
CA HIS A 243 20.73 22.17 -4.40
C HIS A 243 19.92 21.50 -5.53
N TYR A 244 18.62 21.35 -5.31
CA TYR A 244 17.65 20.76 -6.22
C TYR A 244 16.47 21.72 -6.36
N ALA A 245 16.10 22.01 -7.60
CA ALA A 245 14.93 22.82 -7.98
C ALA A 245 14.33 22.23 -9.27
N LEU A 246 13.11 22.64 -9.62
CA LEU A 246 12.48 22.19 -10.86
C LEU A 246 13.16 22.81 -12.08
N LYS A 247 13.30 22.01 -13.14
CA LYS A 247 13.64 22.47 -14.49
C LYS A 247 12.43 23.19 -15.10
N GLU A 248 12.63 23.89 -16.21
CA GLU A 248 11.54 24.55 -16.94
C GLU A 248 10.45 23.56 -17.35
N GLU A 249 10.83 22.54 -18.14
CA GLU A 249 9.99 21.42 -18.49
C GLU A 249 10.09 20.30 -17.45
N VAL A 250 8.93 19.84 -16.99
CA VAL A 250 8.78 18.77 -15.99
C VAL A 250 7.68 17.82 -16.41
N ALA A 251 7.72 16.60 -15.88
CA ALA A 251 6.66 15.62 -16.07
C ALA A 251 5.30 16.14 -15.54
N VAL A 252 4.20 15.72 -16.17
CA VAL A 252 2.84 16.04 -15.72
C VAL A 252 2.57 15.32 -14.39
N LEU A 253 1.98 16.04 -13.42
CA LEU A 253 1.72 15.50 -12.08
C LEU A 253 0.38 14.74 -12.06
N THR A 254 0.35 13.51 -11.55
CA THR A 254 -0.88 12.70 -11.43
C THR A 254 -0.91 11.95 -10.10
N VAL A 255 -1.71 12.39 -9.13
CA VAL A 255 -1.58 11.94 -7.73
C VAL A 255 -2.28 10.60 -7.49
N ARG A 256 -1.63 9.68 -6.77
CA ARG A 256 -2.27 8.45 -6.26
C ARG A 256 -2.66 8.60 -4.77
N PRO A 257 -3.93 8.88 -4.42
CA PRO A 257 -4.41 8.84 -3.05
C PRO A 257 -4.46 7.41 -2.49
N ARG A 258 -4.56 7.27 -1.17
CA ARG A 258 -4.81 5.98 -0.51
C ARG A 258 -6.10 5.32 -1.02
N GLY A 259 -6.12 3.98 -1.05
CA GLY A 259 -7.32 3.21 -1.39
C GLY A 259 -8.42 3.32 -0.33
N TRP A 260 -9.67 2.98 -0.71
CA TRP A 260 -10.87 3.13 0.14
C TRP A 260 -10.81 2.44 1.51
N HIS A 261 -9.96 1.43 1.66
CA HIS A 261 -9.84 0.64 2.88
C HIS A 261 -9.00 1.32 3.99
N LEU A 262 -8.24 2.36 3.65
CA LEU A 262 -7.38 3.09 4.59
C LEU A 262 -8.10 4.33 5.15
N TRP A 263 -7.90 4.59 6.44
CA TRP A 263 -8.47 5.73 7.15
C TRP A 263 -7.37 6.66 7.66
N GLU A 264 -7.69 7.96 7.68
CA GLU A 264 -6.88 9.00 8.30
C GLU A 264 -7.34 9.18 9.75
N HIS A 265 -6.61 8.56 10.67
CA HIS A 265 -6.95 8.56 12.09
C HIS A 265 -6.55 9.84 12.82
N HIS A 266 -5.74 10.70 12.18
CA HIS A 266 -5.31 11.96 12.76
C HIS A 266 -6.30 13.10 12.54
N VAL A 267 -7.33 12.90 11.73
CA VAL A 267 -8.39 13.88 11.50
C VAL A 267 -9.74 13.23 11.76
N MET A 268 -10.46 13.78 12.73
CA MET A 268 -11.77 13.33 13.14
C MET A 268 -12.83 14.33 12.66
N VAL A 269 -13.91 13.83 12.06
CA VAL A 269 -15.10 14.60 11.69
C VAL A 269 -16.28 13.98 12.43
N ASP A 270 -16.93 14.78 13.28
CA ASP A 270 -18.06 14.39 14.10
C ASP A 270 -17.79 13.11 14.94
N GLY A 271 -16.53 12.97 15.39
CA GLY A 271 -16.07 11.86 16.23
C GLY A 271 -15.63 10.60 15.48
N ALA A 272 -15.62 10.59 14.14
CA ALA A 272 -15.15 9.48 13.32
C ALA A 272 -13.92 9.85 12.47
N PRO A 273 -12.99 8.92 12.21
CA PRO A 273 -11.86 9.19 11.32
C PRO A 273 -12.33 9.43 9.89
N VAL A 274 -11.55 10.18 9.11
CA VAL A 274 -11.85 10.47 7.70
C VAL A 274 -11.33 9.34 6.81
N PRO A 275 -12.03 8.90 5.75
CA PRO A 275 -11.45 8.00 4.76
C PRO A 275 -10.17 8.60 4.16
N GLY A 276 -9.05 7.86 4.18
CA GLY A 276 -7.74 8.36 3.74
C GLY A 276 -7.78 8.86 2.29
N ALA A 277 -8.50 8.14 1.43
CA ALA A 277 -8.79 8.54 0.05
C ALA A 277 -9.36 9.96 -0.07
N LEU A 278 -10.32 10.32 0.79
CA LEU A 278 -10.96 11.65 0.78
C LEU A 278 -10.06 12.73 1.36
N PHE A 279 -9.23 12.40 2.36
CA PHE A 279 -8.25 13.31 2.91
C PHE A 279 -7.19 13.66 1.86
N ASP A 280 -6.61 12.66 1.22
CA ASP A 280 -5.52 12.82 0.24
C ASP A 280 -6.00 13.57 -1.00
N PHE A 281 -7.11 13.12 -1.58
CA PHE A 281 -7.77 13.78 -2.72
C PHE A 281 -8.20 15.19 -2.34
N GLY A 282 -8.89 15.35 -1.21
CA GLY A 282 -9.52 16.61 -0.83
C GLY A 282 -8.50 17.72 -0.62
N LEU A 283 -7.42 17.44 0.11
CA LEU A 283 -6.35 18.42 0.32
C LEU A 283 -5.63 18.76 -0.99
N TYR A 284 -5.26 17.75 -1.78
CA TYR A 284 -4.55 18.01 -3.04
C TYR A 284 -5.41 18.83 -4.00
N PHE A 285 -6.67 18.45 -4.18
CA PHE A 285 -7.60 19.13 -5.06
C PHE A 285 -7.85 20.58 -4.60
N PHE A 286 -8.13 20.79 -3.31
CA PHE A 286 -8.39 22.10 -2.74
C PHE A 286 -7.23 23.09 -2.97
N HIS A 287 -6.00 22.66 -2.73
CA HIS A 287 -4.84 23.54 -2.80
C HIS A 287 -4.34 23.82 -4.22
N ASN A 288 -4.66 22.94 -5.18
CA ASN A 288 -3.97 22.91 -6.47
C ASN A 288 -4.88 23.04 -7.69
N ALA A 289 -6.18 22.72 -7.63
CA ALA A 289 -7.02 22.64 -8.83
C ALA A 289 -7.01 23.92 -9.67
N HIS A 290 -7.22 25.09 -9.04
CA HIS A 290 -7.19 26.39 -9.74
C HIS A 290 -5.81 26.69 -10.34
N ARG A 291 -4.73 26.47 -9.57
CA ARG A 291 -3.36 26.73 -10.06
C ARG A 291 -2.95 25.79 -11.20
N LEU A 292 -3.38 24.53 -11.17
CA LEU A 292 -3.15 23.59 -12.26
C LEU A 292 -3.81 24.06 -13.55
N LEU A 293 -5.06 24.52 -13.47
CA LEU A 293 -5.79 25.09 -14.60
C LEU A 293 -5.15 26.37 -15.14
N GLU A 294 -4.75 27.29 -14.25
CA GLU A 294 -4.01 28.52 -14.61
C GLU A 294 -2.71 28.21 -15.36
N ASN A 295 -2.07 27.07 -15.05
CA ASN A 295 -0.85 26.60 -15.69
C ASN A 295 -1.09 25.79 -16.98
N GLY A 296 -2.35 25.63 -17.43
CA GLY A 296 -2.69 24.86 -18.62
C GLY A 296 -2.69 23.34 -18.43
N SER A 297 -2.71 22.86 -17.19
CA SER A 297 -2.82 21.45 -16.81
C SER A 297 -4.14 21.20 -16.06
N GLY A 298 -4.24 20.10 -15.31
CA GLY A 298 -5.44 19.77 -14.54
C GLY A 298 -5.19 18.85 -13.34
N PRO A 299 -6.19 18.72 -12.45
CA PRO A 299 -6.13 17.80 -11.31
C PRO A 299 -6.30 16.35 -11.78
N TYR A 300 -5.18 15.64 -11.92
CA TYR A 300 -5.13 14.26 -12.41
C TYR A 300 -4.81 13.26 -11.30
N PHE A 301 -5.44 12.08 -11.36
CA PHE A 301 -5.35 11.06 -10.31
C PHE A 301 -5.13 9.64 -10.83
N TYR A 302 -4.55 8.82 -9.98
CA TYR A 302 -4.51 7.36 -10.09
C TYR A 302 -5.33 6.73 -8.97
N LEU A 303 -6.31 5.88 -9.29
CA LEU A 303 -7.26 5.34 -8.31
C LEU A 303 -6.96 3.85 -8.03
N PRO A 304 -6.43 3.50 -6.84
CA PRO A 304 -5.94 2.16 -6.55
C PRO A 304 -7.02 1.21 -5.99
N LYS A 305 -6.75 -0.09 -6.14
CA LYS A 305 -7.35 -1.21 -5.39
C LYS A 305 -8.88 -1.24 -5.33
N MET A 306 -9.56 -0.76 -6.37
CA MET A 306 -11.01 -0.88 -6.47
C MET A 306 -11.42 -2.32 -6.82
N GLU A 307 -12.48 -2.82 -6.19
CA GLU A 307 -12.95 -4.20 -6.40
C GLU A 307 -14.31 -4.27 -7.14
N HIS A 308 -14.99 -3.12 -7.30
CA HIS A 308 -16.30 -3.08 -7.93
C HIS A 308 -16.57 -1.73 -8.60
N TYR A 309 -17.32 -1.73 -9.71
CA TYR A 309 -17.66 -0.49 -10.44
C TYR A 309 -18.43 0.55 -9.59
N LEU A 310 -19.10 0.13 -8.50
CA LEU A 310 -19.78 1.06 -7.59
C LEU A 310 -18.80 1.93 -6.79
N GLU A 311 -17.55 1.51 -6.67
CA GLU A 311 -16.49 2.32 -6.08
C GLU A 311 -15.98 3.38 -7.07
N CYS A 312 -16.00 3.09 -8.37
CA CYS A 312 -15.79 4.09 -9.42
C CYS A 312 -16.93 5.12 -9.43
N ARG A 313 -18.18 4.67 -9.22
CA ARG A 313 -19.32 5.57 -9.05
C ARG A 313 -19.14 6.52 -7.87
N LEU A 314 -18.69 6.00 -6.72
CA LEU A 314 -18.40 6.83 -5.55
C LEU A 314 -17.34 7.89 -5.87
N TRP A 315 -16.23 7.52 -6.53
CA TRP A 315 -15.23 8.49 -6.98
C TRP A 315 -15.84 9.56 -7.88
N ASN A 316 -16.68 9.18 -8.85
CA ASN A 316 -17.34 10.14 -9.74
C ASN A 316 -18.24 11.12 -8.96
N GLU A 317 -19.00 10.65 -7.97
CA GLU A 317 -19.84 11.50 -7.11
C GLU A 317 -19.00 12.48 -6.26
N VAL A 318 -17.86 12.00 -5.73
CA VAL A 318 -16.87 12.82 -5.02
C VAL A 318 -16.31 13.89 -5.93
N PHE A 319 -15.88 13.55 -7.15
CA PHE A 319 -15.34 14.49 -8.14
C PHE A 319 -16.35 15.58 -8.49
N VAL A 320 -17.58 15.20 -8.85
CA VAL A 320 -18.64 16.16 -9.20
C VAL A 320 -18.93 17.10 -8.03
N THR A 321 -18.96 16.57 -6.80
CA THR A 321 -19.19 17.40 -5.60
C THR A 321 -18.04 18.37 -5.34
N ALA A 322 -16.80 17.89 -5.44
CA ALA A 322 -15.60 18.70 -5.25
C ALA A 322 -15.51 19.82 -6.29
N GLN A 323 -15.77 19.50 -7.56
CA GLN A 323 -15.78 20.46 -8.66
C GLN A 323 -16.83 21.54 -8.45
N ALA A 324 -18.06 21.15 -8.10
CA ALA A 324 -19.13 22.11 -7.80
C ALA A 324 -18.77 23.01 -6.60
N ALA A 325 -18.20 22.45 -5.53
CA ALA A 325 -17.84 23.20 -4.33
C ALA A 325 -16.75 24.25 -4.57
N LEU A 326 -15.78 23.98 -5.45
CA LEU A 326 -14.67 24.90 -5.74
C LEU A 326 -14.85 25.70 -7.05
N GLY A 327 -16.02 25.59 -7.71
CA GLY A 327 -16.30 26.28 -8.97
C GLY A 327 -15.46 25.78 -10.15
N ILE A 328 -15.01 24.53 -10.12
CA ILE A 328 -14.24 23.89 -11.19
C ILE A 328 -15.23 23.23 -12.18
N PRO A 329 -15.07 23.39 -13.51
CA PRO A 329 -15.98 22.77 -14.48
C PRO A 329 -16.00 21.25 -14.37
N ARG A 330 -17.19 20.64 -14.53
CA ARG A 330 -17.36 19.18 -14.57
C ARG A 330 -16.55 18.55 -15.73
N GLY A 331 -15.98 17.36 -15.53
CA GLY A 331 -15.09 16.72 -16.50
C GLY A 331 -13.63 17.21 -16.48
N THR A 332 -13.30 18.21 -15.65
CA THR A 332 -11.92 18.73 -15.47
C THR A 332 -11.00 17.74 -14.77
N ILE A 333 -11.48 17.06 -13.72
CA ILE A 333 -10.72 16.00 -13.06
C ILE A 333 -10.52 14.85 -14.04
N LYS A 334 -9.30 14.29 -14.11
CA LYS A 334 -9.01 13.08 -14.88
C LYS A 334 -8.41 12.00 -13.98
N ALA A 335 -8.84 10.74 -14.16
CA ALA A 335 -8.50 9.65 -13.29
C ALA A 335 -8.20 8.37 -14.08
N THR A 336 -7.03 7.78 -13.85
CA THR A 336 -6.66 6.46 -14.36
C THR A 336 -6.93 5.41 -13.28
N CYS A 337 -7.70 4.36 -13.57
CA CYS A 337 -8.00 3.32 -12.59
C CYS A 337 -7.01 2.15 -12.71
N LEU A 338 -6.42 1.73 -11.60
CA LEU A 338 -5.58 0.54 -11.59
C LEU A 338 -6.49 -0.70 -11.58
N ILE A 339 -6.42 -1.53 -12.63
CA ILE A 339 -7.11 -2.82 -12.65
C ILE A 339 -6.22 -3.84 -11.97
N GLU A 340 -5.98 -3.64 -10.68
CA GLU A 340 -5.04 -4.42 -9.89
C GLU A 340 -5.73 -5.32 -8.87
N THR A 341 -7.03 -5.55 -9.04
CA THR A 341 -7.78 -6.56 -8.29
C THR A 341 -8.39 -7.57 -9.26
N LEU A 342 -8.45 -8.84 -8.85
CA LEU A 342 -9.05 -9.90 -9.67
C LEU A 342 -10.51 -9.58 -10.02
N PRO A 343 -11.37 -9.12 -9.09
CA PRO A 343 -12.75 -8.73 -9.43
C PRO A 343 -12.85 -7.57 -10.44
N ALA A 344 -11.92 -6.62 -10.43
CA ALA A 344 -11.93 -5.48 -11.36
C ALA A 344 -11.70 -5.91 -12.82
N ALA A 345 -10.95 -6.98 -13.06
CA ALA A 345 -10.74 -7.50 -14.42
C ALA A 345 -12.02 -7.97 -15.12
N PHE A 346 -13.10 -8.22 -14.36
CA PHE A 346 -14.42 -8.61 -14.90
C PHE A 346 -15.38 -7.44 -15.09
N GLN A 347 -14.91 -6.21 -14.82
CA GLN A 347 -15.75 -5.02 -14.73
C GLN A 347 -15.10 -3.79 -15.42
N MET A 348 -14.12 -4.01 -16.30
CA MET A 348 -13.31 -2.92 -16.88
C MET A 348 -14.16 -1.88 -17.65
N ASP A 349 -15.15 -2.35 -18.42
CA ASP A 349 -16.11 -1.48 -19.12
C ASP A 349 -16.93 -0.66 -18.12
N GLU A 350 -17.42 -1.28 -17.05
CA GLU A 350 -18.22 -0.63 -16.03
C GLU A 350 -17.39 0.39 -15.23
N PHE A 351 -16.10 0.12 -14.97
CA PHE A 351 -15.19 1.08 -14.34
C PHE A 351 -15.04 2.35 -15.20
N LEU A 352 -14.79 2.17 -16.49
CA LEU A 352 -14.71 3.27 -17.46
C LEU A 352 -16.06 4.00 -17.59
N TYR A 353 -17.18 3.28 -17.56
CA TYR A 353 -18.52 3.86 -17.72
C TYR A 353 -18.93 4.76 -16.55
N GLU A 354 -18.69 4.30 -15.32
CA GLU A 354 -19.02 5.04 -14.10
C GLU A 354 -18.17 6.30 -13.97
N LEU A 355 -16.96 6.30 -14.54
CA LEU A 355 -16.05 7.45 -14.58
C LEU A 355 -16.00 8.14 -15.95
N ARG A 356 -16.91 7.86 -16.89
CA ARG A 356 -16.72 8.22 -18.32
C ARG A 356 -16.38 9.68 -18.60
N GLU A 357 -16.84 10.63 -17.79
CA GLU A 357 -16.50 12.06 -17.95
C GLU A 357 -15.14 12.45 -17.36
N HIS A 358 -14.69 11.69 -16.36
CA HIS A 358 -13.46 11.91 -15.60
C HIS A 358 -12.40 10.83 -15.86
N SER A 359 -12.63 9.88 -16.76
CA SER A 359 -11.69 8.79 -17.00
C SER A 359 -10.51 9.26 -17.84
N ALA A 360 -9.34 8.75 -17.49
CA ALA A 360 -8.14 8.76 -18.31
C ALA A 360 -7.58 7.37 -18.54
N GLY A 361 -8.47 6.37 -18.55
CA GLY A 361 -8.10 4.99 -18.86
C GLY A 361 -7.81 4.13 -17.65
N LEU A 362 -7.15 3.01 -17.93
CA LEU A 362 -6.85 1.95 -16.99
C LEU A 362 -5.34 1.66 -16.97
N ASN A 363 -4.86 1.10 -15.86
CA ASN A 363 -3.49 0.62 -15.71
C ASN A 363 -3.44 -0.87 -15.36
N CYS A 364 -2.42 -1.55 -15.90
CA CYS A 364 -2.14 -2.94 -15.60
C CYS A 364 -1.18 -3.08 -14.40
N GLY A 365 -1.61 -3.78 -13.35
CA GLY A 365 -0.80 -4.13 -12.18
C GLY A 365 -0.31 -5.58 -12.20
N ARG A 366 0.85 -5.85 -11.59
CA ARG A 366 1.37 -7.22 -11.41
C ARG A 366 1.16 -7.72 -9.99
N TRP A 367 1.82 -7.12 -8.99
CA TRP A 367 1.85 -7.67 -7.63
C TRP A 367 0.50 -7.56 -6.92
N ASP A 368 -0.17 -6.41 -6.99
CA ASP A 368 -1.51 -6.26 -6.43
C ASP A 368 -2.53 -7.19 -7.10
N TYR A 369 -2.44 -7.37 -8.43
CA TYR A 369 -3.34 -8.29 -9.14
C TYR A 369 -3.15 -9.74 -8.68
N MET A 370 -1.90 -10.20 -8.56
CA MET A 370 -1.58 -11.53 -8.04
C MET A 370 -2.00 -11.71 -6.58
N PHE A 371 -1.75 -10.69 -5.77
CA PHE A 371 -2.14 -10.68 -4.38
C PHE A 371 -3.67 -10.77 -4.26
N SER A 372 -4.39 -9.96 -5.03
CA SER A 372 -5.84 -10.01 -5.10
C SER A 372 -6.34 -11.36 -5.61
N PHE A 373 -5.67 -11.99 -6.57
CA PHE A 373 -6.04 -13.34 -7.02
C PHE A 373 -6.01 -14.32 -5.84
N ILE A 374 -4.90 -14.36 -5.11
CA ILE A 374 -4.76 -15.22 -3.92
C ILE A 374 -5.82 -14.87 -2.88
N LYS A 375 -6.06 -13.59 -2.61
CA LYS A 375 -7.04 -13.13 -1.62
C LYS A 375 -8.47 -13.50 -1.99
N THR A 376 -8.85 -13.29 -3.25
CA THR A 376 -10.18 -13.58 -3.78
C THR A 376 -10.44 -15.08 -3.83
N MET A 377 -9.44 -15.86 -4.24
CA MET A 377 -9.53 -17.32 -4.42
C MET A 377 -9.02 -18.12 -3.21
N ARG A 378 -8.84 -17.47 -2.06
CA ARG A 378 -8.16 -18.04 -0.88
C ARG A 378 -8.71 -19.37 -0.38
N ASN A 379 -10.02 -19.59 -0.57
CA ASN A 379 -10.75 -20.75 -0.07
C ASN A 379 -10.97 -21.83 -1.17
N ASP A 380 -10.30 -21.71 -2.32
CA ASP A 380 -10.34 -22.70 -3.39
C ASP A 380 -8.99 -23.48 -3.48
N PRO A 381 -8.95 -24.78 -3.09
CA PRO A 381 -7.73 -25.57 -3.14
C PRO A 381 -7.21 -25.82 -4.56
N SER A 382 -8.04 -25.64 -5.60
CA SER A 382 -7.61 -25.72 -7.01
C SER A 382 -6.88 -24.46 -7.48
N ARG A 383 -6.78 -23.43 -6.64
CA ARG A 383 -6.27 -22.09 -7.00
C ARG A 383 -4.98 -21.69 -6.29
N VAL A 384 -4.20 -22.67 -5.85
CA VAL A 384 -2.92 -22.45 -5.18
C VAL A 384 -1.85 -22.05 -6.20
N MET A 385 -1.33 -20.84 -6.11
CA MET A 385 -0.32 -20.32 -7.03
C MET A 385 1.06 -20.97 -6.83
N PRO A 386 1.89 -21.11 -7.89
CA PRO A 386 3.30 -21.51 -7.77
C PRO A 386 4.16 -20.34 -7.27
N ASN A 387 5.49 -20.49 -7.26
CA ASN A 387 6.44 -19.43 -6.92
C ASN A 387 6.09 -18.08 -7.58
N ARG A 388 6.02 -16.98 -6.81
CA ARG A 388 5.64 -15.66 -7.36
C ARG A 388 6.65 -15.14 -8.39
N SER A 389 7.93 -15.50 -8.25
CA SER A 389 9.00 -15.16 -9.19
C SER A 389 8.73 -15.62 -10.62
N MET A 390 7.94 -16.68 -10.81
CA MET A 390 7.54 -17.21 -12.12
C MET A 390 6.29 -16.55 -12.71
N LEU A 391 5.51 -15.81 -11.92
CA LEU A 391 4.25 -15.21 -12.35
C LEU A 391 4.51 -13.93 -13.16
N THR A 392 5.10 -14.07 -14.35
CA THR A 392 5.42 -12.95 -15.26
C THR A 392 4.19 -12.48 -16.03
N MET A 393 4.29 -11.33 -16.68
CA MET A 393 3.23 -10.79 -17.55
C MET A 393 3.00 -11.62 -18.82
N GLU A 394 3.88 -12.57 -19.13
CA GLU A 394 3.78 -13.46 -20.30
C GLU A 394 2.96 -14.72 -20.02
N MET A 395 2.68 -15.01 -18.74
CA MET A 395 1.83 -16.14 -18.38
C MET A 395 0.44 -16.00 -19.02
N PRO A 396 -0.19 -17.09 -19.50
CA PRO A 396 -1.42 -17.00 -20.29
C PRO A 396 -2.54 -16.17 -19.65
N PHE A 397 -2.82 -16.35 -18.35
CA PHE A 397 -3.85 -15.57 -17.65
C PHE A 397 -3.50 -14.09 -17.52
N MET A 398 -2.21 -13.76 -17.39
CA MET A 398 -1.74 -12.37 -17.36
C MET A 398 -1.78 -11.72 -18.73
N ARG A 399 -1.46 -12.46 -19.79
CA ARG A 399 -1.66 -12.01 -21.17
C ARG A 399 -3.13 -11.75 -21.45
N ALA A 400 -4.02 -12.68 -21.06
CA ALA A 400 -5.46 -12.49 -21.20
C ALA A 400 -5.93 -11.21 -20.47
N TYR A 401 -5.47 -11.01 -19.24
CA TYR A 401 -5.75 -9.81 -18.46
C TYR A 401 -5.29 -8.52 -19.15
N THR A 402 -4.00 -8.40 -19.53
CA THR A 402 -3.49 -7.15 -20.11
C THR A 402 -4.08 -6.86 -21.48
N LEU A 403 -4.25 -7.88 -22.32
CA LEU A 403 -4.87 -7.74 -23.64
C LEU A 403 -6.33 -7.29 -23.53
N LEU A 404 -7.07 -7.80 -22.53
CA LEU A 404 -8.44 -7.36 -22.25
C LEU A 404 -8.48 -5.89 -21.80
N VAL A 405 -7.53 -5.44 -20.98
CA VAL A 405 -7.41 -4.01 -20.60
C VAL A 405 -7.24 -3.16 -21.85
N ILE A 406 -6.30 -3.50 -22.74
CA ILE A 406 -6.03 -2.75 -23.97
C ILE A 406 -7.29 -2.67 -24.85
N LYS A 407 -7.90 -3.83 -25.17
CA LYS A 407 -9.13 -3.90 -25.99
C LYS A 407 -10.23 -3.02 -25.39
N THR A 408 -10.46 -3.14 -24.09
CA THR A 408 -11.52 -2.40 -23.40
C THR A 408 -11.26 -0.90 -23.45
N CYS A 409 -10.05 -0.45 -23.09
CA CYS A 409 -9.68 0.96 -23.10
C CYS A 409 -9.80 1.58 -24.50
N HIS A 410 -9.22 0.96 -25.51
CA HIS A 410 -9.17 1.51 -26.86
C HIS A 410 -10.56 1.61 -27.50
N ARG A 411 -11.41 0.60 -27.26
CA ARG A 411 -12.82 0.63 -27.65
C ARG A 411 -13.55 1.86 -27.07
N ARG A 412 -13.24 2.24 -25.82
CA ARG A 412 -13.85 3.39 -25.14
C ARG A 412 -13.11 4.70 -25.35
N GLY A 413 -12.05 4.73 -26.15
CA GLY A 413 -11.24 5.94 -26.38
C GLY A 413 -10.40 6.35 -25.17
N ALA A 414 -10.02 5.40 -24.33
CA ALA A 414 -9.26 5.63 -23.11
C ALA A 414 -7.85 4.99 -23.20
N PHE A 415 -6.93 5.42 -22.33
CA PHE A 415 -5.57 4.87 -22.28
C PHE A 415 -5.54 3.48 -21.63
N ALA A 416 -4.66 2.61 -22.12
CA ALA A 416 -4.19 1.41 -21.45
C ALA A 416 -2.71 1.56 -21.08
N ILE A 417 -2.42 1.78 -19.79
CA ILE A 417 -1.05 1.93 -19.29
C ILE A 417 -0.51 0.57 -18.83
N GLY A 418 0.71 0.24 -19.26
CA GLY A 418 1.43 -0.99 -18.93
C GLY A 418 1.96 -1.02 -17.49
N GLY A 419 2.65 -2.11 -17.16
CA GLY A 419 3.07 -2.39 -15.79
C GLY A 419 4.41 -1.78 -15.39
N MET A 420 4.72 -1.95 -14.10
CA MET A 420 5.94 -1.45 -13.47
C MET A 420 7.20 -2.24 -13.87
N SER A 421 8.27 -1.53 -14.21
CA SER A 421 9.65 -2.03 -14.09
C SER A 421 10.33 -1.43 -12.87
N ALA A 422 10.48 -2.24 -11.81
CA ALA A 422 11.00 -1.81 -10.51
C ALA A 422 12.54 -1.90 -10.37
N ALA A 423 13.25 -2.23 -11.46
CA ALA A 423 14.69 -2.49 -11.40
C ALA A 423 15.51 -1.25 -11.00
N ILE A 424 16.46 -1.43 -10.09
CA ILE A 424 17.46 -0.42 -9.74
C ILE A 424 18.75 -0.75 -10.49
N PRO A 425 19.29 0.19 -11.30
CA PRO A 425 20.57 -0.02 -12.00
C PRO A 425 21.70 -0.44 -11.05
N ILE A 426 22.42 -1.50 -11.44
CA ILE A 426 23.49 -2.12 -10.66
C ILE A 426 24.81 -1.51 -11.13
N LYS A 427 25.54 -0.81 -10.24
CA LYS A 427 26.74 -0.05 -10.63
C LYS A 427 28.03 -0.86 -10.55
N ASP A 428 28.03 -1.86 -9.69
CA ASP A 428 29.18 -2.67 -9.29
C ASP A 428 29.29 -3.99 -10.06
N ASP A 429 28.28 -4.33 -10.88
CA ASP A 429 28.27 -5.52 -11.74
C ASP A 429 27.68 -5.18 -13.13
N PRO A 430 28.52 -4.75 -14.08
CA PRO A 430 28.06 -4.34 -15.41
C PRO A 430 27.37 -5.45 -16.20
N ALA A 431 27.80 -6.71 -16.05
CA ALA A 431 27.23 -7.85 -16.77
C ALA A 431 25.81 -8.16 -16.26
N ARG A 432 25.64 -8.19 -14.94
CA ARG A 432 24.31 -8.35 -14.33
C ARG A 432 23.41 -7.16 -14.63
N ASN A 433 23.96 -5.94 -14.62
CA ASN A 433 23.21 -4.74 -14.99
C ASN A 433 22.69 -4.83 -16.43
N ALA A 434 23.54 -5.21 -17.39
CA ALA A 434 23.14 -5.38 -18.79
C ALA A 434 21.99 -6.38 -18.92
N ALA A 435 22.09 -7.55 -18.29
CA ALA A 435 21.03 -8.56 -18.31
C ALA A 435 19.69 -8.06 -17.71
N VAL A 436 19.73 -7.23 -16.66
CA VAL A 436 18.53 -6.60 -16.09
C VAL A 436 17.95 -5.55 -17.04
N MET A 437 18.78 -4.71 -17.65
CA MET A 437 18.33 -3.69 -18.60
C MET A 437 17.73 -4.32 -19.87
N ASP A 438 18.28 -5.45 -20.33
CA ASP A 438 17.74 -6.18 -21.48
C ASP A 438 16.37 -6.78 -21.18
N LYS A 439 16.14 -7.28 -19.96
CA LYS A 439 14.80 -7.71 -19.51
C LYS A 439 13.82 -6.55 -19.48
N VAL A 440 14.22 -5.38 -18.95
CA VAL A 440 13.38 -4.17 -18.97
C VAL A 440 13.03 -3.79 -20.40
N ARG A 441 14.00 -3.81 -21.33
CA ARG A 441 13.76 -3.50 -22.75
C ARG A 441 12.77 -4.49 -23.38
N ALA A 442 12.94 -5.78 -23.15
CA ALA A 442 12.04 -6.82 -23.66
C ALA A 442 10.62 -6.67 -23.10
N ASP A 443 10.49 -6.38 -21.80
CA ASP A 443 9.19 -6.13 -21.16
C ASP A 443 8.49 -4.91 -21.77
N LYS A 444 9.20 -3.79 -21.96
CA LYS A 444 8.62 -2.58 -22.58
C LYS A 444 8.27 -2.79 -24.04
N LEU A 445 9.08 -3.57 -24.76
CA LEU A 445 8.83 -3.90 -26.16
C LEU A 445 7.56 -4.73 -26.30
N ARG A 446 7.36 -5.71 -25.43
CA ARG A 446 6.09 -6.47 -25.38
C ARG A 446 4.91 -5.54 -25.15
N GLU A 447 4.99 -4.65 -24.16
CA GLU A 447 3.87 -3.76 -23.79
C GLU A 447 3.41 -2.86 -24.95
N VAL A 448 4.34 -2.18 -25.61
CA VAL A 448 4.02 -1.31 -26.77
C VAL A 448 3.59 -2.12 -28.00
N CYS A 449 4.15 -3.31 -28.22
CA CYS A 449 3.73 -4.20 -29.30
C CYS A 449 2.31 -4.72 -29.08
N ASP A 450 1.95 -5.10 -27.85
CA ASP A 450 0.58 -5.47 -27.47
C ASP A 450 -0.38 -4.26 -27.61
N GLY A 451 0.13 -3.03 -27.45
CA GLY A 451 -0.62 -1.81 -27.73
C GLY A 451 -0.92 -0.95 -26.52
N HIS A 452 -0.15 -1.07 -25.43
CA HIS A 452 -0.23 -0.10 -24.34
C HIS A 452 0.20 1.30 -24.83
N ASP A 453 -0.47 2.34 -24.34
CA ASP A 453 -0.18 3.73 -24.67
C ASP A 453 0.99 4.32 -23.86
N GLY A 454 1.45 3.59 -22.85
CA GLY A 454 2.53 3.99 -21.97
C GLY A 454 2.88 2.92 -20.96
N SER A 455 3.89 3.18 -20.13
CA SER A 455 4.40 2.20 -19.17
C SER A 455 5.05 2.83 -17.93
N TRP A 456 5.13 2.05 -16.85
CA TRP A 456 5.66 2.48 -15.56
C TRP A 456 7.13 2.09 -15.32
N VAL A 457 7.87 3.00 -14.70
CA VAL A 457 9.22 2.75 -14.15
C VAL A 457 9.35 3.30 -12.74
N ALA A 458 10.14 2.65 -11.88
CA ALA A 458 10.35 3.09 -10.50
C ALA A 458 11.65 3.88 -10.30
N HIS A 459 12.52 3.91 -11.31
CA HIS A 459 13.84 4.55 -11.21
C HIS A 459 14.14 5.40 -12.44
N PRO A 460 14.63 6.65 -12.28
CA PRO A 460 14.91 7.56 -13.42
C PRO A 460 15.85 6.98 -14.47
N GLY A 461 16.79 6.13 -14.08
CA GLY A 461 17.72 5.45 -14.98
C GLY A 461 17.07 4.49 -15.99
N LEU A 462 15.79 4.11 -15.81
CA LEU A 462 15.06 3.27 -16.74
C LEU A 462 14.28 4.06 -17.80
N ILE A 463 14.08 5.37 -17.58
CA ILE A 463 13.30 6.22 -18.49
C ILE A 463 13.86 6.23 -19.91
N PRO A 464 15.19 6.38 -20.14
CA PRO A 464 15.72 6.39 -21.50
C PRO A 464 15.43 5.08 -22.26
N ILE A 465 15.52 3.93 -21.58
CA ILE A 465 15.27 2.61 -22.17
C ILE A 465 13.79 2.48 -22.55
N ALA A 466 12.88 2.81 -21.63
CA ALA A 466 11.45 2.75 -21.89
C ALA A 466 11.04 3.73 -23.00
N ARG A 467 11.57 4.95 -22.98
CA ARG A 467 11.29 5.99 -23.98
C ARG A 467 11.78 5.56 -25.36
N GLU A 468 13.01 5.08 -25.50
CA GLU A 468 13.55 4.58 -26.77
C GLU A 468 12.64 3.52 -27.41
N VAL A 469 12.20 2.54 -26.61
CA VAL A 469 11.32 1.46 -27.08
C VAL A 469 9.94 1.99 -27.50
N PHE A 470 9.33 2.86 -26.68
CA PHE A 470 8.02 3.42 -27.02
C PHE A 470 8.10 4.37 -28.23
N ASP A 471 9.12 5.23 -28.32
CA ASP A 471 9.32 6.14 -29.45
C ASP A 471 9.46 5.37 -30.78
N ALA A 472 10.13 4.21 -30.77
CA ALA A 472 10.32 3.37 -31.96
C ALA A 472 9.05 2.66 -32.44
N HIS A 473 8.15 2.27 -31.52
CA HIS A 473 6.98 1.43 -31.82
C HIS A 473 5.63 2.15 -31.67
N MET A 474 5.64 3.36 -31.13
CA MET A 474 4.50 4.27 -30.97
C MET A 474 4.90 5.66 -31.50
N PRO A 475 4.88 5.88 -32.83
CA PRO A 475 5.31 7.16 -33.43
C PRO A 475 4.34 8.31 -33.14
N GLY A 476 3.07 7.99 -32.85
CA GLY A 476 2.09 8.95 -32.35
C GLY A 476 2.22 9.18 -30.84
N PRO A 477 1.36 10.03 -30.26
CA PRO A 477 1.37 10.28 -28.82
C PRO A 477 0.79 9.11 -28.00
N ASN A 478 -0.02 8.24 -28.64
CA ASN A 478 -0.65 7.06 -28.05
C ASN A 478 -1.10 6.06 -29.14
N GLN A 479 -1.65 4.92 -28.73
CA GLN A 479 -2.11 3.81 -29.56
C GLN A 479 -3.62 3.53 -29.46
N ILE A 480 -4.42 4.45 -28.90
CA ILE A 480 -5.89 4.31 -28.74
C ILE A 480 -6.60 3.87 -30.03
N HIS A 481 -6.07 4.24 -31.20
CA HIS A 481 -6.61 3.83 -32.50
C HIS A 481 -6.53 2.31 -32.76
N ARG A 482 -5.64 1.56 -32.09
CA ARG A 482 -5.48 0.10 -32.21
C ARG A 482 -6.58 -0.63 -31.42
N GLN A 483 -7.76 -0.80 -32.00
CA GLN A 483 -8.95 -1.32 -31.27
C GLN A 483 -8.82 -2.76 -30.71
N ARG A 484 -7.83 -3.55 -31.14
CA ARG A 484 -7.59 -4.94 -30.70
C ARG A 484 -8.83 -5.85 -30.83
N GLU A 485 -9.51 -5.77 -31.98
CA GLU A 485 -10.65 -6.66 -32.32
C GLU A 485 -10.24 -8.14 -32.40
N ASP A 486 -8.95 -8.44 -32.53
CA ASP A 486 -8.35 -9.78 -32.50
C ASP A 486 -8.36 -10.45 -31.12
N VAL A 487 -8.54 -9.68 -30.04
CA VAL A 487 -8.45 -10.18 -28.67
C VAL A 487 -9.82 -10.68 -28.21
N GLU A 488 -9.94 -11.96 -27.90
CA GLU A 488 -11.09 -12.52 -27.20
C GLU A 488 -10.61 -13.18 -25.91
N VAL A 489 -11.22 -12.79 -24.78
CA VAL A 489 -10.80 -13.23 -23.45
C VAL A 489 -12.00 -13.75 -22.68
N THR A 490 -11.85 -14.96 -22.14
CA THR A 490 -12.87 -15.65 -21.35
C THR A 490 -12.61 -15.50 -19.87
N ALA A 491 -13.68 -15.68 -19.07
CA ALA A 491 -13.56 -15.74 -17.62
C ALA A 491 -12.63 -16.87 -17.14
N ALA A 492 -12.59 -17.99 -17.88
CA ALA A 492 -11.75 -19.13 -17.55
C ALA A 492 -10.25 -18.81 -17.70
N GLU A 493 -9.88 -18.06 -18.73
CA GLU A 493 -8.49 -17.63 -18.95
C GLU A 493 -8.01 -16.68 -17.86
N LEU A 494 -8.83 -15.71 -17.44
CA LEU A 494 -8.51 -14.80 -16.34
C LEU A 494 -8.34 -15.52 -14.98
N LEU A 495 -9.04 -16.65 -14.80
CA LEU A 495 -8.98 -17.45 -13.56
C LEU A 495 -7.94 -18.58 -13.63
N ALA A 496 -7.27 -18.78 -14.77
CA ALA A 496 -6.36 -19.89 -14.94
C ALA A 496 -5.15 -19.78 -13.99
N VAL A 497 -4.72 -20.93 -13.45
CA VAL A 497 -3.60 -21.02 -12.52
C VAL A 497 -2.46 -21.73 -13.24
N PRO A 498 -1.29 -21.10 -13.39
CA PRO A 498 -0.17 -21.73 -14.07
C PRO A 498 0.39 -22.89 -13.24
N GLU A 499 0.89 -23.91 -13.93
CA GLU A 499 1.73 -24.92 -13.30
C GLU A 499 3.10 -24.34 -12.93
N GLY A 500 3.68 -24.85 -11.85
CA GLY A 500 5.02 -24.46 -11.44
C GLY A 500 5.40 -25.00 -10.06
N PRO A 501 6.70 -24.96 -9.73
CA PRO A 501 7.19 -25.37 -8.43
C PRO A 501 6.71 -24.44 -7.31
N ARG A 502 6.66 -25.01 -6.12
CA ARG A 502 6.52 -24.30 -4.84
C ARG A 502 7.74 -24.68 -4.02
N THR A 503 8.63 -23.73 -3.79
CA THR A 503 9.96 -24.03 -3.25
C THR A 503 10.18 -23.49 -1.84
N ARG A 504 10.96 -24.19 -1.01
CA ARG A 504 11.39 -23.65 0.29
C ARG A 504 12.19 -22.35 0.11
N ALA A 505 12.99 -22.25 -0.95
CA ALA A 505 13.76 -21.05 -1.27
C ALA A 505 12.85 -19.83 -1.51
N GLU A 506 11.80 -19.97 -2.33
CA GLU A 506 10.83 -18.89 -2.57
C GLU A 506 10.07 -18.54 -1.28
N MET A 507 9.67 -19.53 -0.48
CA MET A 507 9.02 -19.28 0.81
C MET A 507 9.90 -18.43 1.74
N ARG A 508 11.19 -18.77 1.86
CA ARG A 508 12.16 -17.99 2.64
C ARG A 508 12.34 -16.58 2.09
N GLN A 509 12.47 -16.44 0.76
CA GLN A 509 12.59 -15.14 0.12
C GLN A 509 11.36 -14.26 0.40
N ASN A 510 10.15 -14.83 0.33
CA ASN A 510 8.92 -14.11 0.66
C ASN A 510 8.89 -13.66 2.12
N VAL A 511 9.34 -14.50 3.05
CA VAL A 511 9.50 -14.13 4.46
C VAL A 511 10.50 -12.98 4.61
N ALA A 512 11.68 -13.08 4.01
CA ALA A 512 12.73 -12.06 4.10
C ALA A 512 12.26 -10.70 3.55
N VAL A 513 11.60 -10.70 2.38
CA VAL A 513 11.01 -9.49 1.76
C VAL A 513 9.94 -8.89 2.65
N THR A 514 9.05 -9.70 3.22
CA THR A 514 7.97 -9.21 4.10
C THR A 514 8.55 -8.54 5.35
N ILE A 515 9.54 -9.15 6.01
CA ILE A 515 10.18 -8.57 7.21
C ILE A 515 10.92 -7.29 6.84
N GLY A 516 11.74 -7.31 5.78
CA GLY A 516 12.53 -6.17 5.36
C GLY A 516 11.67 -4.97 4.97
N TYR A 517 10.61 -5.21 4.23
CA TYR A 517 9.65 -4.17 3.84
C TYR A 517 8.91 -3.61 5.05
N LEU A 518 8.31 -4.46 5.90
CA LEU A 518 7.59 -4.00 7.09
C LEU A 518 8.47 -3.22 8.05
N ALA A 519 9.73 -3.61 8.24
CA ALA A 519 10.65 -2.90 9.11
C ALA A 519 10.94 -1.48 8.59
N ALA A 520 11.12 -1.32 7.28
CA ALA A 520 11.29 0.00 6.65
C ALA A 520 9.99 0.82 6.70
N TRP A 521 8.85 0.19 6.42
CA TRP A 521 7.54 0.82 6.42
C TRP A 521 7.17 1.33 7.82
N LEU A 522 7.31 0.51 8.87
CA LEU A 522 7.12 0.94 10.26
C LEU A 522 8.11 2.04 10.68
N GLY A 523 9.28 2.09 10.04
CA GLY A 523 10.25 3.19 10.17
C GLY A 523 9.90 4.46 9.37
N GLY A 524 8.73 4.50 8.73
CA GLY A 524 8.25 5.66 7.97
C GLY A 524 8.62 5.67 6.48
N ASN A 525 9.21 4.60 5.93
CA ASN A 525 9.58 4.50 4.52
C ASN A 525 8.81 3.39 3.78
N GLY A 526 7.92 3.77 2.86
CA GLY A 526 7.19 2.82 2.00
C GLY A 526 7.84 2.50 0.65
N CYS A 527 8.93 3.17 0.28
CA CYS A 527 9.60 2.97 -1.00
C CYS A 527 11.01 2.40 -0.73
N VAL A 528 11.14 1.07 -0.82
CA VAL A 528 12.25 0.36 -0.17
C VAL A 528 13.12 -0.36 -1.20
N PRO A 529 14.41 0.00 -1.33
CA PRO A 529 15.33 -0.74 -2.17
C PRO A 529 15.68 -2.09 -1.51
N LEU A 530 15.14 -3.19 -2.05
CA LEU A 530 15.43 -4.56 -1.59
C LEU A 530 15.90 -5.39 -2.79
N HIS A 531 17.07 -6.05 -2.65
CA HIS A 531 17.63 -6.93 -3.69
C HIS A 531 17.72 -6.31 -5.10
N ASN A 532 18.09 -5.02 -5.18
CA ASN A 532 18.16 -4.22 -6.42
C ASN A 532 16.80 -3.98 -7.11
N LEU A 533 15.69 -4.14 -6.39
CA LEU A 533 14.35 -3.75 -6.80
C LEU A 533 13.85 -2.63 -5.87
N MET A 534 13.11 -1.68 -6.44
CA MET A 534 12.38 -0.68 -5.67
C MET A 534 11.02 -1.24 -5.29
N GLU A 535 10.91 -1.76 -4.07
CA GLU A 535 9.72 -2.46 -3.61
C GLU A 535 8.75 -1.51 -2.87
N ASP A 536 7.46 -1.81 -3.00
CA ASP A 536 6.33 -1.16 -2.36
C ASP A 536 5.46 -2.19 -1.61
N ALA A 537 4.33 -1.75 -1.05
CA ALA A 537 3.49 -2.62 -0.20
C ALA A 537 2.96 -3.85 -0.95
N ALA A 538 2.57 -3.71 -2.22
CA ALA A 538 2.10 -4.83 -3.05
C ALA A 538 3.10 -6.00 -3.09
N THR A 539 4.40 -5.72 -3.04
CA THR A 539 5.44 -6.77 -3.02
C THR A 539 5.42 -7.57 -1.72
N ALA A 540 5.26 -6.89 -0.58
CA ALA A 540 5.10 -7.57 0.71
C ALA A 540 3.74 -8.29 0.81
N GLU A 541 2.70 -7.74 0.18
CA GLU A 541 1.37 -8.35 0.13
C GLU A 541 1.36 -9.71 -0.58
N ILE A 542 1.89 -9.77 -1.81
CA ILE A 542 1.98 -11.05 -2.54
C ILE A 542 2.88 -12.03 -1.80
N SER A 543 3.98 -11.55 -1.20
CA SER A 543 4.92 -12.39 -0.45
C SER A 543 4.24 -13.07 0.74
N ARG A 544 3.58 -12.31 1.62
CA ARG A 544 2.90 -12.87 2.79
C ARG A 544 1.66 -13.69 2.42
N ALA A 545 0.91 -13.28 1.40
CA ALA A 545 -0.28 -13.99 0.96
C ALA A 545 0.05 -15.34 0.32
N GLN A 546 1.15 -15.45 -0.43
CA GLN A 546 1.60 -16.71 -1.01
C GLN A 546 2.01 -17.72 0.08
N VAL A 547 2.80 -17.29 1.06
CA VAL A 547 3.18 -18.16 2.19
C VAL A 547 1.95 -18.62 2.97
N TRP A 548 1.00 -17.71 3.23
CA TRP A 548 -0.27 -18.06 3.86
C TRP A 548 -1.06 -19.08 3.04
N GLN A 549 -1.18 -18.88 1.72
CA GLN A 549 -1.94 -19.76 0.83
C GLN A 549 -1.35 -21.17 0.80
N TRP A 550 -0.03 -21.28 0.70
CA TRP A 550 0.67 -22.55 0.71
C TRP A 550 0.48 -23.28 2.04
N LEU A 551 0.58 -22.57 3.16
CA LEU A 551 0.36 -23.15 4.48
C LEU A 551 -1.09 -23.59 4.68
N ARG A 552 -2.06 -22.77 4.26
CA ARG A 552 -3.50 -23.06 4.39
C ARG A 552 -3.89 -24.36 3.70
N TRP A 553 -3.32 -24.61 2.53
CA TRP A 553 -3.66 -25.76 1.69
C TRP A 553 -2.63 -26.90 1.74
N GLY A 554 -1.66 -26.83 2.66
CA GLY A 554 -0.64 -27.87 2.81
C GLY A 554 0.13 -28.13 1.51
N ALA A 555 0.47 -27.06 0.79
CA ALA A 555 1.09 -27.16 -0.53
C ALA A 555 2.37 -28.00 -0.47
N THR A 556 2.49 -28.94 -1.41
CA THR A 556 3.67 -29.79 -1.55
C THR A 556 4.83 -28.96 -2.09
N LEU A 557 5.94 -28.98 -1.34
CA LEU A 557 7.19 -28.35 -1.71
C LEU A 557 8.00 -29.24 -2.68
N GLU A 558 9.10 -28.73 -3.20
CA GLU A 558 9.98 -29.40 -4.17
C GLU A 558 10.55 -30.74 -3.68
N ASN A 559 10.61 -30.95 -2.36
CA ASN A 559 11.07 -32.18 -1.72
C ASN A 559 9.95 -33.22 -1.48
N GLY A 560 8.73 -32.94 -1.94
CA GLY A 560 7.56 -33.81 -1.76
C GLY A 560 6.87 -33.69 -0.39
N ALA A 561 7.39 -32.89 0.54
CA ALA A 561 6.78 -32.66 1.84
C ALA A 561 5.77 -31.49 1.81
N PRO A 562 4.66 -31.56 2.57
CA PRO A 562 3.77 -30.42 2.72
C PRO A 562 4.42 -29.31 3.56
N LEU A 563 4.17 -28.06 3.22
CA LEU A 563 4.58 -26.92 4.04
C LEU A 563 3.83 -26.94 5.39
N THR A 564 4.55 -26.81 6.50
CA THR A 564 3.99 -26.75 7.85
C THR A 564 4.16 -25.39 8.51
N ALA A 565 3.38 -25.12 9.57
CA ALA A 565 3.53 -23.88 10.35
C ALA A 565 4.86 -23.82 11.11
N ALA A 566 5.49 -24.98 11.40
CA ALA A 566 6.81 -25.03 11.99
C ALA A 566 7.86 -24.50 11.00
N ASP A 567 7.78 -24.92 9.73
CA ASP A 567 8.69 -24.47 8.67
C ASP A 567 8.65 -22.96 8.46
N VAL A 568 7.44 -22.37 8.47
CA VAL A 568 7.28 -20.91 8.28
C VAL A 568 7.81 -20.14 9.49
N ARG A 569 7.56 -20.61 10.73
CA ARG A 569 8.07 -19.96 11.94
C ARG A 569 9.59 -20.02 12.02
N GLU A 570 10.15 -21.18 11.73
CA GLU A 570 11.60 -21.38 11.62
C GLU A 570 12.19 -20.43 10.57
N ALA A 571 11.61 -20.34 9.38
CA ALA A 571 12.06 -19.41 8.36
C ALA A 571 12.05 -17.95 8.86
N VAL A 572 10.99 -17.51 9.57
CA VAL A 572 10.98 -16.14 10.13
C VAL A 572 12.09 -15.95 11.17
N ASP A 573 12.32 -16.94 12.04
CA ASP A 573 13.37 -16.86 13.05
C ASP A 573 14.78 -16.84 12.44
N GLU A 574 15.01 -17.66 11.41
CA GLU A 574 16.27 -17.69 10.65
C GLU A 574 16.51 -16.38 9.89
N GLU A 575 15.51 -15.86 9.17
CA GLU A 575 15.65 -14.59 8.43
C GLU A 575 15.85 -13.41 9.38
N PHE A 576 15.17 -13.40 10.53
CA PHE A 576 15.41 -12.39 11.57
C PHE A 576 16.84 -12.48 12.14
N ALA A 577 17.32 -13.69 12.44
CA ALA A 577 18.69 -13.89 12.92
C ALA A 577 19.74 -13.48 11.86
N ALA A 578 19.49 -13.77 10.58
CA ALA A 578 20.33 -13.35 9.47
C ALA A 578 20.38 -11.82 9.32
N LEU A 579 19.24 -11.14 9.53
CA LEU A 579 19.18 -9.68 9.59
C LEU A 579 19.99 -9.13 10.77
N GLU A 580 19.87 -9.71 11.97
CA GLU A 580 20.67 -9.32 13.13
C GLU A 580 22.17 -9.51 12.90
N ALA A 581 22.58 -10.62 12.28
CA ALA A 581 23.97 -10.87 11.94
C ALA A 581 24.52 -9.87 10.91
N ARG A 582 23.73 -9.49 9.91
CA ARG A 582 24.13 -8.59 8.82
C ARG A 582 24.15 -7.11 9.24
N LEU A 583 23.15 -6.67 10.00
CA LEU A 583 22.96 -5.27 10.38
C LEU A 583 23.56 -4.93 11.74
N GLY A 584 23.78 -5.95 12.58
CA GLY A 584 24.20 -5.80 13.98
C GLY A 584 23.02 -5.60 14.91
N ARG A 585 23.11 -6.19 16.12
CA ARG A 585 22.06 -6.18 17.14
C ARG A 585 21.58 -4.77 17.50
N HIS A 586 22.48 -3.79 17.58
CA HIS A 586 22.12 -2.41 17.89
C HIS A 586 21.18 -1.81 16.84
N VAL A 587 21.42 -2.05 15.54
CA VAL A 587 20.59 -1.53 14.45
C VAL A 587 19.22 -2.22 14.46
N VAL A 588 19.19 -3.53 14.65
CA VAL A 588 17.93 -4.29 14.74
C VAL A 588 17.09 -3.86 15.95
N ALA A 589 17.71 -3.65 17.11
CA ALA A 589 17.03 -3.22 18.33
C ALA A 589 16.54 -1.76 18.28
N ALA A 590 17.20 -0.89 17.51
CA ALA A 590 16.81 0.50 17.31
C ALA A 590 15.78 0.69 16.19
N GLY A 591 15.62 -0.29 15.30
CA GLY A 591 14.61 -0.28 14.23
C GLY A 591 13.39 -1.14 14.56
N GLU A 592 12.46 -1.25 13.61
CA GLU A 592 11.17 -1.93 13.81
C GLU A 592 11.18 -3.40 13.33
N TYR A 593 12.35 -4.02 13.28
CA TYR A 593 12.53 -5.39 12.79
C TYR A 593 11.81 -6.44 13.65
N LEU A 594 11.72 -6.23 14.97
CA LEU A 594 11.04 -7.15 15.87
C LEU A 594 9.52 -7.16 15.60
N ASP A 595 8.92 -5.98 15.46
CA ASP A 595 7.50 -5.84 15.15
C ASP A 595 7.19 -6.34 13.73
N ALA A 596 8.08 -6.07 12.77
CA ALA A 596 7.99 -6.62 11.42
C ALA A 596 8.02 -8.16 11.39
N ALA A 597 8.93 -8.79 12.15
CA ALA A 597 8.99 -10.25 12.27
C ALA A 597 7.74 -10.81 12.96
N PHE A 598 7.25 -10.14 14.01
CA PHE A 598 6.01 -10.53 14.68
C PHE A 598 4.80 -10.46 13.73
N LEU A 599 4.61 -9.34 13.03
CA LEU A 599 3.56 -9.17 12.03
C LEU A 599 3.66 -10.21 10.92
N THR A 600 4.88 -10.50 10.44
CA THR A 600 5.11 -11.53 9.42
C THR A 600 4.62 -12.90 9.91
N LYS A 601 4.98 -13.34 11.13
CA LYS A 601 4.47 -14.60 11.71
C LYS A 601 2.96 -14.58 11.82
N MET A 602 2.39 -13.49 12.33
CA MET A 602 0.96 -13.34 12.56
C MET A 602 0.16 -13.45 11.25
N MET A 603 0.58 -12.76 10.19
CA MET A 603 -0.14 -12.73 8.92
C MET A 603 0.08 -13.98 8.06
N THR A 604 1.25 -14.61 8.12
CA THR A 604 1.55 -15.82 7.34
C THR A 604 1.00 -17.09 7.99
N CYS A 605 1.00 -17.17 9.33
CA CYS A 605 0.54 -18.35 10.09
C CYS A 605 -0.89 -18.20 10.64
N GLY A 606 -1.56 -17.06 10.39
CA GLY A 606 -2.91 -16.78 10.87
C GLY A 606 -3.97 -17.69 10.24
N ARG A 607 -5.06 -17.96 10.97
CA ARG A 607 -6.19 -18.77 10.45
C ARG A 607 -6.91 -18.10 9.29
N GLU A 608 -6.96 -16.77 9.32
CA GLU A 608 -7.59 -15.91 8.33
C GLU A 608 -6.51 -15.12 7.60
N LEU A 609 -6.68 -14.95 6.29
CA LEU A 609 -5.86 -14.05 5.50
C LEU A 609 -6.35 -12.63 5.73
N HIS A 610 -5.49 -11.75 6.25
CA HIS A 610 -5.81 -10.34 6.40
C HIS A 610 -6.02 -9.70 5.02
N ASP A 611 -6.98 -8.79 4.88
CA ASP A 611 -7.29 -8.18 3.58
C ASP A 611 -6.14 -7.34 3.03
N PHE A 612 -5.41 -6.67 3.93
CA PHE A 612 -4.21 -5.87 3.63
C PHE A 612 -3.25 -5.90 4.84
N LEU A 613 -1.94 -5.96 4.60
CA LEU A 613 -0.91 -5.90 5.65
C LEU A 613 -0.82 -4.52 6.30
N THR A 614 -1.21 -3.48 5.57
CA THR A 614 -1.16 -2.09 6.02
C THR A 614 -2.10 -1.83 7.17
N LEU A 615 -3.23 -2.55 7.28
CA LEU A 615 -4.20 -2.38 8.36
C LEU A 615 -3.60 -2.71 9.75
N PRO A 616 -3.12 -3.95 10.03
CA PRO A 616 -2.49 -4.23 11.32
C PRO A 616 -1.16 -3.49 11.52
N ALA A 617 -0.45 -3.13 10.45
CA ALA A 617 0.77 -2.32 10.57
C ALA A 617 0.46 -0.86 10.96
N GLN A 618 -0.63 -0.28 10.45
CA GLN A 618 -1.10 1.06 10.80
C GLN A 618 -1.52 1.13 12.27
N ASP A 619 -2.15 0.08 12.82
CA ASP A 619 -2.45 0.01 14.25
C ASP A 619 -1.18 0.16 15.11
N ILE A 620 -0.05 -0.40 14.66
CA ILE A 620 1.25 -0.25 15.34
C ILE A 620 1.77 1.18 15.20
N LEU A 621 1.70 1.80 14.01
CA LEU A 621 2.10 3.19 13.81
C LEU A 621 1.36 4.14 14.76
N LEU A 622 0.03 3.99 14.83
CA LEU A 622 -0.81 4.80 15.72
C LEU A 622 -0.45 4.58 17.20
N ALA A 623 -0.16 3.34 17.59
CA ALA A 623 0.30 3.03 18.94
C ALA A 623 1.68 3.61 19.27
N MET A 624 2.53 3.84 18.25
CA MET A 624 3.81 4.54 18.36
C MET A 624 3.65 6.07 18.38
N GLY A 625 2.45 6.59 18.10
CA GLY A 625 2.17 8.02 18.00
C GLY A 625 2.49 8.64 16.64
N ASN A 626 2.54 7.81 15.57
CA ASN A 626 2.89 8.20 14.21
C ASN A 626 1.71 8.17 13.23
#